data_AF-A0A0S8AJN6-F1
#
_entry.id   AF-A0A0S8AJN6-F1
#
_cell.length_a   1.000
_cell.length_b   1.000
_cell.length_c   1.000
_cell.angle_alpha   90.00
_cell.angle_beta   90.00
_cell.angle_gamma   90.00
#
_symmetry.space_group_name_H-M   'P 1'
#
loop_
_entity.id
_entity.type
_entity.pdbx_description
1 polymer ?
#
loop_
_entity_poly.entity_id
_entity_poly.type
_entity_poly.pdbx_seq_one_letter_code
_entity_poly.pdbx_strand_id
1 'polypeptide(L)'
;MPVRADVYPSLFRQPEPASQGEKLFIDTETSCFFHPTKKAVVPCGMCGRFLCTLCDIEFNDQHICSSCIEAGKKKRKIRNLENNRVLYDSIALYLAVIPMILIWPTILTAPASIFYSVRHWKSPTGIIPRSKFRFILALFVAGLQVGGWSLFLTHFLL
;
A
#
# COMPACT_ATOMS: atom_id res chain seq x y z
N MET A 1 17.74 -34.04 -14.80
CA MET A 1 16.83 -32.88 -14.97
C MET A 1 17.47 -31.69 -14.25
N PRO A 2 17.77 -30.57 -14.91
CA PRO A 2 18.30 -29.39 -14.22
C PRO A 2 17.19 -28.73 -13.38
N VAL A 3 17.48 -28.48 -12.10
CA VAL A 3 16.57 -27.76 -11.18
C VAL A 3 16.70 -26.27 -11.46
N ARG A 4 15.60 -25.61 -11.83
CA ARG A 4 15.53 -24.16 -11.94
C ARG A 4 15.22 -23.57 -10.57
N ALA A 5 16.12 -22.74 -10.05
CA ALA A 5 15.91 -21.98 -8.83
C ALA A 5 15.78 -20.49 -9.21
N ASP A 6 14.58 -19.92 -9.05
CA ASP A 6 14.38 -18.48 -9.17
C ASP A 6 14.66 -17.86 -7.79
N VAL A 7 15.65 -16.96 -7.72
CA VAL A 7 16.07 -16.31 -6.47
C VAL A 7 15.50 -14.91 -6.37
N TYR A 8 15.00 -14.55 -5.19
CA TYR A 8 14.50 -13.20 -4.92
C TYR A 8 15.66 -12.20 -4.80
N PRO A 9 15.47 -10.92 -5.19
CA PRO A 9 16.50 -9.89 -5.04
C PRO A 9 17.02 -9.71 -3.62
N SER A 10 16.22 -10.09 -2.62
CA SER A 10 16.62 -10.08 -1.21
C SER A 10 17.83 -10.97 -0.90
N LEU A 11 18.08 -12.01 -1.70
CA LEU A 11 19.24 -12.90 -1.53
C LEU A 11 20.57 -12.15 -1.70
N PHE A 12 20.60 -11.16 -2.58
CA PHE A 12 21.81 -10.38 -2.86
C PHE A 12 21.98 -9.20 -1.91
N ARG A 13 20.98 -8.91 -1.07
CA ARG A 13 21.07 -7.86 -0.06
C ARG A 13 21.85 -8.39 1.14
N GLN A 14 22.97 -7.75 1.49
CA GLN A 14 23.64 -8.04 2.75
C GLN A 14 22.71 -7.64 3.91
N PRO A 15 22.35 -8.57 4.81
CA PRO A 15 21.53 -8.22 5.95
C PRO A 15 22.32 -7.28 6.86
N GLU A 16 21.66 -6.25 7.38
CA GLU A 16 22.25 -5.46 8.46
C GLU A 16 22.46 -6.36 9.68
N PRO A 17 23.52 -6.12 10.49
CA PRO A 17 23.77 -6.90 11.69
C PRO A 17 22.54 -6.91 12.59
N ALA A 18 21.98 -8.10 12.81
CA ALA A 18 20.81 -8.22 13.68
C ALA A 18 21.18 -7.84 15.12
N SER A 19 20.45 -6.89 15.71
CA SER A 19 20.55 -6.59 17.14
C SER A 19 20.04 -7.78 17.94
N GLN A 20 20.94 -8.56 18.54
CA GLN A 20 20.57 -9.61 19.47
C GLN A 20 20.33 -8.96 20.82
N GLY A 21 19.06 -8.77 21.20
CA GLY A 21 18.72 -8.07 22.44
C GLY A 21 19.50 -8.58 23.66
N GLU A 22 19.98 -7.62 24.45
CA GLU A 22 20.91 -7.83 25.55
C GLU A 22 20.34 -8.81 26.58
N LYS A 23 21.20 -9.71 27.08
CA LYS A 23 20.83 -10.66 28.12
C LYS A 23 20.77 -9.96 29.46
N LEU A 24 19.90 -10.43 30.35
CA LEU A 24 19.94 -10.00 31.74
C LEU A 24 21.19 -10.56 32.39
N PHE A 25 22.00 -9.68 32.98
CA PHE A 25 23.20 -10.07 33.71
C PHE A 25 22.96 -10.13 35.22
N ILE A 26 21.93 -9.43 35.72
CA ILE A 26 21.65 -9.28 37.16
C ILE A 26 20.13 -9.34 37.40
N ASP A 27 19.69 -10.02 38.47
CA ASP A 27 18.27 -10.13 38.86
C ASP A 27 17.61 -8.79 39.24
N THR A 28 18.37 -7.71 39.38
CA THR A 28 17.85 -6.36 39.64
C THR A 28 17.46 -5.59 38.38
N GLU A 29 17.74 -6.13 37.19
CA GLU A 29 17.36 -5.51 35.92
C GLU A 29 15.93 -5.88 35.52
N THR A 30 15.22 -4.95 34.88
CA THR A 30 13.88 -5.22 34.35
C THR A 30 13.96 -6.10 33.12
N SER A 31 13.27 -7.25 33.15
CA SER A 31 13.18 -8.18 32.03
C SER A 31 12.10 -7.80 31.01
N CYS A 32 12.28 -8.20 29.75
CA CYS A 32 11.23 -8.09 28.74
C CYS A 32 10.04 -9.00 29.09
N PHE A 33 8.82 -8.49 28.87
CA PHE A 33 7.58 -9.22 29.14
C PHE A 33 7.47 -10.53 28.32
N PHE A 34 7.96 -10.53 27.07
CA PHE A 34 7.89 -11.70 26.18
C PHE A 34 9.11 -12.62 26.29
N HIS A 35 10.23 -12.08 26.75
CA HIS A 35 11.50 -12.81 26.84
C HIS A 35 12.12 -12.54 28.20
N PRO A 36 11.83 -13.38 29.21
CA PRO A 36 12.26 -13.12 30.59
C PRO A 36 13.77 -13.18 30.78
N THR A 37 14.53 -13.71 29.80
CA THR A 37 16.00 -13.78 29.82
C THR A 37 16.68 -12.57 29.17
N LYS A 38 15.90 -11.62 28.62
CA LYS A 38 16.41 -10.44 27.92
C LYS A 38 16.08 -9.16 28.68
N LYS A 39 17.03 -8.24 28.70
CA LYS A 39 16.90 -6.94 29.34
C LYS A 39 15.87 -6.09 28.59
N ALA A 40 14.97 -5.47 29.32
CA ALA A 40 14.06 -4.48 28.78
C ALA A 40 14.78 -3.14 28.59
N VAL A 41 14.53 -2.50 27.46
CA VAL A 41 15.11 -1.21 27.08
C VAL A 41 14.06 -0.09 27.04
N VAL A 42 12.81 -0.42 26.76
CA VAL A 42 11.73 0.58 26.62
C VAL A 42 10.37 0.00 27.06
N PRO A 43 9.50 0.80 27.70
CA PRO A 43 8.10 0.43 27.90
C PRO A 43 7.26 0.68 26.64
N CYS A 44 6.31 -0.21 26.36
CA CYS A 44 5.34 -0.06 25.28
C CYS A 44 4.43 1.16 25.52
N GLY A 45 4.37 2.10 24.58
CA GLY A 45 3.57 3.32 24.68
C GLY A 45 2.04 3.11 24.72
N MET A 46 1.57 1.89 24.44
CA MET A 46 0.14 1.56 24.40
C MET A 46 -0.35 0.74 25.61
N CYS A 47 0.45 -0.20 26.11
CA CYS A 47 0.06 -1.10 27.21
C CYS A 47 1.01 -1.09 28.41
N GLY A 48 2.11 -0.35 28.35
CA GLY A 48 3.09 -0.23 29.44
C GLY A 48 3.99 -1.46 29.65
N ARG A 49 3.84 -2.54 28.87
CA ARG A 49 4.72 -3.72 28.98
C ARG A 49 6.16 -3.36 28.62
N PHE A 50 7.12 -3.88 29.38
CA PHE A 50 8.55 -3.73 29.13
C PHE A 50 9.02 -4.58 27.94
N LEU A 51 9.77 -3.99 27.01
CA LEU A 51 10.23 -4.60 25.76
C LEU A 51 11.75 -4.62 25.67
N CYS A 52 12.32 -5.73 25.18
CA CYS A 52 13.71 -5.78 24.73
C CYS A 52 13.83 -5.22 23.31
N THR A 53 15.06 -5.01 22.84
CA THR A 53 15.34 -4.48 21.48
C THR A 53 14.73 -5.32 20.35
N LEU A 54 14.43 -6.61 20.60
CA LEU A 54 13.76 -7.49 19.62
C LEU A 54 12.24 -7.31 19.58
N CYS A 55 11.64 -6.96 20.71
CA CYS A 55 10.19 -6.84 20.85
C CYS A 55 9.71 -5.40 20.67
N ASP A 56 10.64 -4.46 20.63
CA ASP A 56 10.41 -3.06 20.37
C ASP A 56 10.16 -2.83 18.87
N ILE A 57 8.96 -2.36 18.55
CA ILE A 57 8.57 -1.97 17.19
C ILE A 57 8.38 -0.47 17.21
N GLU A 58 9.25 0.24 16.51
CA GLU A 58 9.12 1.68 16.30
C GLU A 58 8.10 1.95 15.19
N PHE A 59 7.01 2.64 15.52
CA PHE A 59 5.94 2.94 14.57
C PHE A 59 5.32 4.32 14.85
N ASN A 60 5.41 5.24 13.89
CA ASN A 60 5.05 6.67 14.06
C ASN A 60 5.68 7.29 15.31
N ASP A 61 6.99 7.16 15.47
CA ASP A 61 7.73 7.71 16.62
C ASP A 61 7.26 7.17 17.99
N GLN A 62 6.61 5.99 18.01
CA GLN A 62 6.19 5.30 19.22
C GLN A 62 6.77 3.88 19.28
N HIS A 63 7.22 3.50 20.46
CA HIS A 63 7.67 2.13 20.77
C HIS A 63 6.47 1.27 21.19
N ILE A 64 6.10 0.30 20.36
CA ILE A 64 4.93 -0.55 20.59
C ILE A 64 5.28 -2.03 20.51
N CYS A 65 4.49 -2.87 21.17
CA CYS A 65 4.65 -4.32 21.10
C CYS A 65 3.79 -4.95 19.99
N SER A 66 4.16 -6.15 19.56
CA SER A 66 3.42 -6.93 18.55
C SER A 66 1.95 -7.15 18.91
N SER A 67 1.63 -7.42 20.18
CA SER A 67 0.23 -7.58 20.59
C SER A 67 -0.58 -6.29 20.43
N CYS A 68 0.04 -5.13 20.68
CA CYS A 68 -0.61 -3.83 20.53
C CYS A 68 -0.79 -3.44 19.06
N ILE A 69 0.18 -3.74 18.18
CA ILE A 69 0.03 -3.44 16.75
C ILE A 69 -1.07 -4.29 16.11
N GLU A 70 -1.18 -5.57 16.47
CA GLU A 70 -2.25 -6.47 16.00
C GLU A 70 -3.63 -6.03 16.52
N ALA A 71 -3.73 -5.72 17.81
CA ALA A 71 -4.97 -5.20 18.39
C ALA A 71 -5.36 -3.85 17.76
N GLY A 72 -4.39 -2.99 17.50
CA GLY A 72 -4.56 -1.71 16.82
C GLY A 72 -5.03 -1.85 15.38
N LYS A 73 -4.50 -2.83 14.63
CA LYS A 73 -4.97 -3.20 13.29
C LYS A 73 -6.43 -3.64 13.31
N LYS A 74 -6.80 -4.56 14.19
CA LYS A 74 -8.19 -5.07 14.30
C LYS A 74 -9.18 -3.98 14.69
N LYS A 75 -8.79 -3.09 15.60
CA LYS A 75 -9.65 -2.01 16.12
C LYS A 75 -9.60 -0.71 15.28
N ARG A 76 -8.82 -0.67 14.19
CA ARG A 76 -8.50 0.55 13.39
C ARG A 76 -8.12 1.76 14.27
N LYS A 77 -7.48 1.53 15.42
CA LYS A 77 -7.13 2.60 16.37
C LYS A 77 -5.82 3.30 16.02
N ILE A 78 -4.96 2.65 15.24
CA ILE A 78 -3.70 3.24 14.79
C ILE A 78 -3.99 4.00 13.48
N ARG A 79 -4.00 5.33 13.56
CA ARG A 79 -4.44 6.21 12.45
C ARG A 79 -3.58 6.11 11.19
N ASN A 80 -2.28 5.79 11.30
CA ASN A 80 -1.40 5.60 10.13
C ASN A 80 -1.11 4.13 9.80
N LEU A 81 -1.94 3.18 10.24
CA LEU A 81 -1.80 1.79 9.77
C LEU A 81 -2.40 1.66 8.35
N GLU A 82 -1.70 2.20 7.36
CA GLU A 82 -2.08 2.13 5.94
C GLU A 82 -1.89 0.70 5.43
N ASN A 83 -2.94 -0.12 5.54
CA ASN A 83 -2.90 -1.55 5.15
C ASN A 83 -3.30 -1.76 3.67
N ASN A 84 -3.80 -0.73 2.99
CA ASN A 84 -4.15 -0.79 1.59
C ASN A 84 -3.91 0.56 0.91
N ARG A 85 -3.52 0.56 -0.37
CA ARG A 85 -3.47 1.77 -1.18
C ARG A 85 -4.33 1.56 -2.42
N VAL A 86 -5.25 2.48 -2.67
CA VAL A 86 -6.14 2.42 -3.84
C VAL A 86 -5.36 2.79 -5.09
N LEU A 87 -5.45 1.94 -6.12
CA LEU A 87 -4.78 2.11 -7.41
C LEU A 87 -5.68 2.91 -8.37
N TYR A 88 -5.63 4.23 -8.27
CA TYR A 88 -6.42 5.14 -9.12
C TYR A 88 -6.10 5.00 -10.62
N ASP A 89 -4.88 4.58 -10.96
CA ASP A 89 -4.44 4.31 -12.34
C ASP A 89 -5.23 3.16 -12.97
N SER A 90 -5.39 2.06 -12.24
CA SER A 90 -6.19 0.92 -12.68
C SER A 90 -7.67 1.27 -12.77
N ILE A 91 -8.20 2.02 -11.81
CA ILE A 91 -9.61 2.45 -11.82
C ILE A 91 -9.90 3.30 -13.06
N ALA A 92 -9.04 4.29 -13.35
CA ALA A 92 -9.21 5.16 -14.52
C ALA A 92 -9.20 4.35 -15.83
N LEU A 93 -8.28 3.39 -15.97
CA LEU A 93 -8.19 2.55 -17.17
C LEU A 93 -9.41 1.62 -17.30
N TYR A 94 -9.83 0.97 -16.22
CA TYR A 94 -11.01 0.10 -16.23
C TYR A 94 -12.29 0.88 -16.54
N LEU A 95 -12.40 2.10 -16.02
CA LEU A 95 -13.54 2.98 -16.29
C LEU A 95 -13.58 3.47 -17.75
N ALA A 96 -12.44 3.49 -18.45
CA ALA A 96 -12.40 3.77 -19.88
C ALA A 96 -12.64 2.51 -20.74
N VAL A 97 -12.10 1.34 -20.36
CA VAL A 97 -12.09 0.14 -21.19
C VAL A 97 -13.34 -0.73 -21.03
N ILE A 98 -13.79 -1.00 -19.80
CA ILE A 98 -14.94 -1.90 -19.55
C ILE A 98 -16.22 -1.42 -20.26
N PRO A 99 -16.57 -0.12 -20.24
CA PRO A 99 -17.78 0.37 -20.88
C PRO A 99 -17.81 0.19 -22.40
N MET A 100 -16.65 0.05 -23.04
CA MET A 100 -16.52 -0.18 -24.48
C MET A 100 -17.20 -1.49 -24.92
N ILE A 101 -17.29 -2.48 -24.03
CA ILE A 101 -17.94 -3.77 -24.32
C ILE A 101 -19.47 -3.63 -24.37
N LEU A 102 -20.04 -2.73 -23.56
CA LEU A 102 -21.49 -2.64 -23.35
C LEU A 102 -22.16 -1.50 -24.12
N ILE A 103 -21.38 -0.61 -24.76
CA ILE A 103 -21.78 0.56 -25.61
C ILE A 103 -22.66 1.60 -24.90
N TRP A 104 -23.68 1.19 -24.15
CA TRP A 104 -24.63 2.03 -23.45
C TRP A 104 -24.04 2.87 -22.29
N PRO A 105 -23.10 2.37 -21.46
CA PRO A 105 -22.56 3.16 -20.35
C PRO A 105 -21.46 4.15 -20.76
N THR A 106 -21.01 4.16 -22.02
CA THR A 106 -19.85 4.97 -22.45
C THR A 106 -20.07 6.47 -22.32
N ILE A 107 -21.32 6.95 -22.44
CA ILE A 107 -21.67 8.37 -22.33
C ILE A 107 -21.36 8.94 -20.93
N LEU A 108 -21.60 8.14 -19.88
CA LEU A 108 -21.36 8.56 -18.49
C LEU A 108 -19.95 8.23 -18.01
N THR A 109 -19.40 7.11 -18.47
CA THR A 109 -18.11 6.59 -17.99
C THR A 109 -16.91 7.28 -18.62
N ALA A 110 -17.02 7.75 -19.87
CA ALA A 110 -15.96 8.51 -20.53
C ALA A 110 -15.62 9.83 -19.77
N PRO A 111 -16.56 10.74 -19.47
CA PRO A 111 -16.24 11.95 -18.70
C PRO A 111 -15.79 11.63 -17.27
N ALA A 112 -16.31 10.58 -16.64
CA ALA A 112 -15.86 10.12 -15.33
C ALA A 112 -14.39 9.67 -15.35
N SER A 113 -13.96 8.94 -16.39
CA SER A 113 -12.57 8.48 -16.52
C SER A 113 -11.58 9.65 -16.73
N ILE A 114 -11.99 10.68 -17.49
CA ILE A 114 -11.21 11.92 -17.69
C ILE A 114 -11.08 12.67 -16.35
N PHE A 115 -12.19 12.85 -15.64
CA PHE A 115 -12.20 13.50 -14.33
C PHE A 115 -11.27 12.80 -13.33
N TYR A 116 -11.37 11.47 -13.22
CA TYR A 116 -10.53 10.68 -12.32
C TYR A 116 -9.04 10.79 -12.70
N SER A 117 -8.72 10.77 -14.00
CA SER A 117 -7.33 10.88 -14.48
C SER A 117 -6.70 12.23 -14.17
N VAL A 118 -7.43 13.33 -14.35
CA VAL A 118 -6.95 14.69 -14.06
C VAL A 118 -6.85 14.93 -12.55
N ARG A 119 -7.88 14.52 -11.78
CA ARG A 119 -7.95 14.78 -10.34
C ARG A 119 -6.92 14.00 -9.52
N HIS A 120 -6.59 12.77 -9.95
CA HIS A 120 -5.66 11.88 -9.25
C HIS A 120 -4.25 11.82 -9.87
N TRP A 121 -3.90 12.74 -10.77
CA TRP A 121 -2.58 12.80 -11.41
C TRP A 121 -1.40 12.94 -10.43
N LYS A 122 -1.66 13.54 -9.25
CA LYS A 122 -0.67 13.74 -8.17
C LYS A 122 -0.80 12.73 -7.02
N SER A 123 -1.74 11.79 -7.09
CA SER A 123 -1.92 10.79 -6.02
C SER A 123 -0.78 9.77 -6.03
N PRO A 124 -0.30 9.31 -4.84
CA PRO A 124 0.77 8.33 -4.76
C PRO A 124 0.35 7.04 -5.46
N THR A 125 1.18 6.59 -6.39
CA THR A 125 1.04 5.29 -7.05
C THR A 125 1.44 4.17 -6.08
N GLY A 126 1.14 2.91 -6.43
CA GLY A 126 1.41 1.77 -5.55
C GLY A 126 2.87 1.67 -5.08
N ILE A 127 3.11 0.80 -4.10
CA ILE A 127 4.45 0.57 -3.49
C ILE A 127 5.49 0.16 -4.55
N ILE A 128 5.04 -0.48 -5.63
CA ILE A 128 5.86 -0.83 -6.78
C ILE A 128 5.87 0.36 -7.74
N PRO A 129 7.04 0.85 -8.19
CA PRO A 129 7.12 1.97 -9.13
C PRO A 129 6.36 1.62 -10.41
N ARG A 130 5.26 2.35 -10.65
CA ARG A 130 4.45 2.22 -11.86
C ARG A 130 4.55 3.48 -12.71
N SER A 131 4.57 3.30 -14.02
CA SER A 131 4.59 4.40 -14.96
C SER A 131 3.22 5.09 -15.04
N LYS A 132 3.22 6.41 -15.26
CA LYS A 132 2.00 7.20 -15.50
C LYS A 132 1.35 6.93 -16.87
N PHE A 133 1.92 6.02 -17.66
CA PHE A 133 1.45 5.68 -19.00
C PHE A 133 -0.01 5.22 -19.01
N ARG A 134 -0.48 4.54 -17.94
CA ARG A 134 -1.88 4.09 -17.83
C ARG A 134 -2.88 5.24 -17.79
N PHE A 135 -2.54 6.38 -17.17
CA PHE A 135 -3.40 7.57 -17.18
C PHE A 135 -3.46 8.21 -18.57
N ILE A 136 -2.34 8.22 -19.30
CA ILE A 136 -2.30 8.72 -20.68
C ILE A 136 -3.16 7.84 -21.59
N LEU A 137 -3.03 6.53 -21.46
CA LEU A 137 -3.85 5.56 -22.20
C LEU A 137 -5.34 5.73 -21.89
N ALA A 138 -5.71 5.88 -20.62
CA ALA A 138 -7.09 6.11 -20.21
C ALA A 138 -7.67 7.40 -20.82
N LEU A 139 -6.91 8.50 -20.79
CA LEU A 139 -7.32 9.78 -21.37
C LEU A 139 -7.52 9.68 -22.89
N PHE A 140 -6.62 8.98 -23.58
CA PHE A 140 -6.70 8.78 -25.03
C PHE A 140 -7.93 7.96 -25.42
N VAL A 141 -8.18 6.83 -24.74
CA VAL A 141 -9.34 5.96 -25.00
C VAL A 141 -10.65 6.71 -24.71
N ALA A 142 -10.72 7.44 -23.60
CA ALA A 142 -11.91 8.23 -23.26
C ALA A 142 -12.16 9.37 -24.26
N GLY A 143 -11.10 10.04 -24.73
CA GLY A 143 -11.19 11.07 -25.77
C GLY A 143 -11.75 10.52 -27.09
N LEU A 144 -11.31 9.33 -27.50
CA LEU A 144 -11.86 8.65 -28.69
C LEU A 144 -13.34 8.30 -28.52
N GLN A 145 -13.76 7.87 -27.32
CA GLN A 145 -15.17 7.58 -27.05
C GLN A 145 -16.05 8.83 -27.16
N VAL A 146 -15.64 9.95 -26.54
CA VAL A 146 -16.38 11.22 -26.62
C VAL A 146 -16.43 11.73 -28.06
N GLY A 147 -15.31 11.68 -28.78
CA GLY A 147 -15.24 12.08 -30.19
C GLY A 147 -16.14 11.22 -31.10
N GLY A 148 -16.14 9.90 -30.89
CA GLY A 148 -16.99 8.97 -31.64
C GLY A 148 -18.49 9.24 -31.45
N TRP A 149 -18.93 9.48 -30.22
CA TRP A 149 -20.33 9.84 -29.93
C TRP A 149 -20.72 11.20 -30.52
N SER A 150 -19.83 12.20 -30.45
CA SER A 150 -20.07 13.51 -31.06
C SER A 150 -20.31 13.41 -32.57
N LEU A 151 -19.48 12.64 -33.28
CA LEU A 151 -19.63 12.43 -34.73
C LEU A 151 -20.90 11.65 -35.09
N PHE A 152 -21.21 10.59 -34.33
CA PHE A 152 -22.43 9.80 -34.52
C PHE A 152 -23.69 10.65 -34.36
N LEU A 153 -23.75 11.49 -33.31
CA LEU A 153 -24.87 12.40 -33.08
C LEU A 153 -25.00 13.43 -34.21
N THR A 154 -23.89 14.03 -34.65
CA THR A 154 -23.93 15.01 -35.75
C THR A 154 -24.38 14.42 -37.07
N HIS A 155 -24.05 13.16 -37.38
CA HIS A 155 -24.43 12.50 -38.64
C HIS A 155 -25.84 11.88 -38.59
N PHE A 156 -26.37 11.57 -37.40
CA PHE A 156 -27.73 11.06 -37.23
C PHE A 156 -28.79 12.17 -37.18
N LEU A 157 -28.40 13.38 -36.78
CA LEU A 157 -29.30 14.53 -36.59
C LEU A 157 -29.36 15.47 -37.81
N LEU A 158 -28.46 15.29 -38.80
CA LEU A 158 -28.40 15.96 -40.11
C LEU A 158 -28.91 15.02 -41.21
#